data_AF-A0A8T3S6F9-F1
#
_entry.id   AF-A0A8T3S6F9-F1
#
_cell.length_a   1.000
_cell.length_b   1.000
_cell.length_c   1.000
_cell.angle_alpha   90.00
_cell.angle_beta   90.00
_cell.angle_gamma   90.00
#
_symmetry.space_group_name_H-M   'P 1'
#
loop_
_entity.id
_entity.type
_entity.pdbx_description
1 polymer ?
#
loop_
_entity_poly.entity_id
_entity_poly.type
_entity_poly.pdbx_seq_one_letter_code
_entity_poly.pdbx_strand_id
1 'polypeptide(L)'
;MPAIFLVVGIAAIGVLTLNLGSPSAAEGGEVPRPVLGRAAAPVAIHEYGDFQCPSCGAFARSIEPQVRAAYIDTGKARLVWHDFA
;
A
#
# COMPACT_ATOMS: atom_id res chain seq x y z
N MET A 1 -39.10 18.45 -16.49
CA MET A 1 -38.59 17.07 -16.35
C MET A 1 -37.37 16.67 -17.21
N PRO A 2 -36.97 17.31 -18.34
CA PRO A 2 -35.79 16.84 -19.09
C PRO A 2 -34.43 17.37 -18.56
N ALA A 3 -34.41 18.56 -17.96
CA ALA A 3 -33.16 19.18 -17.47
C ALA A 3 -32.56 18.47 -16.24
N ILE A 4 -33.40 17.82 -15.41
CA ILE A 4 -32.98 17.13 -14.19
C ILE A 4 -32.12 15.90 -14.52
N PHE A 5 -32.50 15.13 -15.56
CA PHE A 5 -31.73 13.96 -16.00
C PHE A 5 -30.35 14.35 -16.54
N LEU A 6 -30.23 15.54 -17.14
CA LEU A 6 -28.97 16.04 -17.69
C LEU A 6 -28.01 16.49 -16.57
N VAL A 7 -28.54 17.14 -15.53
CA VAL A 7 -27.76 17.55 -14.34
C VAL A 7 -27.31 16.34 -13.52
N VAL A 8 -28.18 15.35 -13.32
CA VAL A 8 -27.83 14.10 -12.61
C VAL A 8 -26.81 13.29 -13.41
N GLY A 9 -26.95 13.24 -14.74
CA GLY A 9 -26.00 12.58 -15.63
C GLY A 9 -24.60 13.21 -15.56
N ILE A 10 -24.50 14.54 -15.63
CA ILE A 10 -23.21 15.24 -15.53
C ILE A 10 -22.57 15.07 -14.15
N ALA A 11 -23.37 15.11 -13.08
CA ALA A 11 -22.87 14.88 -11.72
C ALA A 11 -22.36 13.44 -11.52
N ALA A 12 -23.07 12.43 -12.04
CA ALA A 12 -22.65 11.04 -11.96
C ALA A 12 -21.36 10.76 -12.77
N ILE A 13 -21.23 11.37 -13.95
CA ILE A 13 -20.02 11.27 -14.77
C ILE A 13 -18.83 11.94 -14.06
N GLY A 14 -19.03 13.13 -13.48
CA GLY A 14 -18.00 13.83 -12.71
C GLY A 14 -17.49 13.00 -11.54
N VAL A 15 -18.39 12.46 -10.71
CA VAL A 15 -18.04 11.61 -9.55
C VAL A 15 -17.33 10.32 -9.97
N LEU A 16 -17.71 9.72 -11.10
CA LEU A 16 -17.08 8.50 -11.61
C LEU A 16 -15.64 8.76 -12.09
N THR A 17 -15.37 9.89 -12.74
CA THR A 17 -14.01 10.25 -13.19
C THR A 17 -13.05 10.65 -12.05
N LEU A 18 -13.56 11.21 -10.95
CA LEU A 18 -12.76 11.59 -9.78
C LEU A 18 -12.20 10.40 -8.99
N ASN A 19 -12.82 9.22 -9.08
CA ASN A 19 -12.40 8.02 -8.35
C ASN A 19 -11.40 7.12 -9.12
N LEU A 20 -11.08 7.42 -10.39
CA LEU A 20 -10.06 6.69 -11.17
C LEU A 20 -8.63 7.23 -10.96
N GLY A 21 -8.46 8.33 -10.24
CA GLY A 21 -7.16 8.86 -9.85
C GLY A 21 -6.82 8.43 -8.42
N SER A 22 -6.04 7.37 -8.25
CA SER A 22 -5.41 7.03 -6.97
C SER A 22 -3.99 6.51 -7.20
N PRO A 23 -3.11 6.72 -6.21
CA PRO A 23 -1.84 7.42 -6.39
C PRO A 23 -0.75 6.54 -7.00
N SER A 24 -0.12 7.03 -8.07
CA SER A 24 1.19 6.54 -8.48
C SER A 24 2.25 7.25 -7.64
N ALA A 25 2.56 6.69 -6.47
CA ALA A 25 3.82 6.95 -5.80
C ALA A 25 4.90 6.14 -6.54
N ALA A 26 5.27 6.61 -7.74
CA ALA A 26 6.51 6.18 -8.38
C ALA A 26 7.61 7.13 -7.89
N GLU A 27 8.32 6.73 -6.84
CA GLU A 27 9.45 7.48 -6.30
C GLU A 27 10.77 6.77 -6.56
N GLY A 28 11.65 7.43 -7.32
CA GLY A 28 13.09 7.17 -7.35
C GLY A 28 13.54 5.97 -8.19
N GLY A 29 14.75 6.03 -8.75
CA GLY A 29 15.37 4.89 -9.43
C GLY A 29 15.49 3.70 -8.47
N GLU A 30 14.64 2.70 -8.68
CA GLU A 30 14.37 1.61 -7.72
C GLU A 30 15.50 0.57 -7.77
N VAL A 31 16.31 0.48 -6.71
CA VAL A 31 17.02 -0.76 -6.40
C VAL A 31 15.96 -1.80 -6.02
N PRO A 32 15.93 -3.01 -6.61
CA PRO A 32 14.93 -4.01 -6.29
C PRO A 32 14.92 -4.34 -4.80
N ARG A 33 13.85 -3.96 -4.11
CA ARG A 33 13.67 -4.19 -2.68
C ARG A 33 12.98 -5.53 -2.40
N PRO A 34 13.33 -6.24 -1.32
CA PRO A 34 12.58 -7.40 -0.86
C PRO A 34 11.14 -7.00 -0.53
N VAL A 35 10.19 -7.72 -1.12
CA VAL A 35 8.76 -7.53 -0.88
C VAL A 35 8.16 -8.83 -0.39
N LEU A 36 7.32 -8.72 0.62
CA LEU A 36 6.56 -9.82 1.18
C LEU A 36 5.06 -9.55 1.04
N GLY A 37 4.33 -10.51 0.49
CA GLY A 37 2.88 -10.42 0.26
C GLY A 37 2.50 -10.29 -1.21
N ARG A 38 1.20 -10.07 -1.46
CA ARG A 38 0.66 -9.96 -2.83
C ARG A 38 1.08 -8.63 -3.46
N ALA A 39 1.57 -8.64 -4.69
CA ALA A 39 1.94 -7.42 -5.42
C ALA A 39 0.76 -6.44 -5.58
N ALA A 40 -0.46 -6.96 -5.72
CA ALA A 40 -1.69 -6.19 -5.85
C ALA A 40 -2.33 -5.77 -4.50
N ALA A 41 -1.66 -5.99 -3.37
CA ALA A 41 -2.19 -5.56 -2.08
C ALA A 41 -2.37 -4.03 -2.06
N PRO A 42 -3.52 -3.53 -1.61
CA PRO A 42 -3.86 -2.11 -1.73
C PRO A 42 -3.05 -1.18 -0.83
N VAL A 43 -2.37 -1.73 0.19
CA VAL A 43 -1.53 -0.99 1.15
C VAL A 43 -0.10 -1.51 1.10
N ALA A 44 0.88 -0.60 1.14
CA ALA A 44 2.29 -0.94 1.30
C ALA A 44 2.78 -0.47 2.68
N ILE A 45 3.37 -1.39 3.45
CA ILE A 45 4.05 -1.11 4.72
C ILE A 45 5.55 -1.05 4.42
N HIS A 46 6.20 0.06 4.72
CA HIS A 46 7.63 0.24 4.49
C HIS A 46 8.38 0.09 5.81
N GLU A 47 9.18 -0.98 5.94
CA GLU A 47 10.03 -1.21 7.10
C GLU A 47 11.46 -0.80 6.79
N TYR A 48 11.97 0.19 7.51
CA TYR A 48 13.38 0.57 7.48
C TYR A 48 14.09 -0.12 8.63
N GLY A 49 15.00 -1.03 8.31
CA GLY A 49 15.67 -1.88 9.28
C GLY A 49 17.17 -1.94 9.04
N ASP A 50 17.86 -2.43 10.06
CA ASP A 50 19.29 -2.72 10.04
C ASP A 50 19.47 -4.11 10.68
N PHE A 51 20.25 -4.97 10.04
CA PHE A 51 20.48 -6.34 10.51
C PHE A 51 21.15 -6.41 11.89
N GLN A 52 21.89 -5.37 12.28
CA GLN A 52 22.59 -5.25 13.56
C GLN A 52 21.75 -4.54 14.63
N CYS A 53 20.62 -3.93 14.26
CA CYS A 53 19.75 -3.24 15.19
C CYS A 53 18.97 -4.25 16.09
N PRO A 54 19.16 -4.22 17.42
CA PRO A 54 18.53 -5.20 18.32
C PRO A 54 17.01 -5.06 18.38
N SER A 55 16.49 -3.83 18.31
CA SER A 55 15.05 -3.56 18.26
C SER A 55 14.41 -4.07 16.97
N CYS A 56 15.13 -3.97 15.85
CA CYS A 56 14.73 -4.48 14.56
C CYS A 56 14.68 -6.02 14.58
N GLY A 57 15.67 -6.66 15.21
CA GLY A 57 15.63 -8.10 15.48
C GLY A 57 14.46 -8.53 16.38
N ALA A 58 14.10 -7.72 17.39
CA ALA A 58 12.92 -7.98 18.21
C ALA A 58 11.60 -7.84 17.42
N PHE A 59 11.51 -6.86 16.54
CA PHE A 59 10.39 -6.71 15.61
C PHE A 59 10.23 -7.95 14.73
N ALA A 60 11.29 -8.39 14.05
CA ALA A 60 11.26 -9.54 13.15
C ALA A 60 10.81 -10.84 13.84
N ARG A 61 11.19 -11.04 15.12
CA ARG A 61 10.84 -12.26 15.87
C ARG A 61 9.45 -12.23 16.50
N SER A 62 8.97 -11.06 16.92
CA SER A 62 7.79 -10.97 17.77
C SER A 62 6.61 -10.24 17.14
N ILE A 63 6.88 -9.21 16.33
CA ILE A 63 5.85 -8.30 15.79
C ILE A 63 5.55 -8.60 14.33
N GLU A 64 6.58 -8.79 13.49
CA GLU A 64 6.40 -9.13 12.08
C GLU A 64 5.47 -10.34 11.86
N PRO A 65 5.55 -11.44 12.64
CA PRO A 65 4.62 -12.57 12.46
C PRO A 65 3.15 -12.19 12.69
N GLN A 66 2.88 -11.26 13.61
CA GLN A 66 1.53 -10.79 13.89
C GLN A 66 1.02 -9.88 12.76
N VAL A 67 1.87 -8.96 12.29
CA VAL A 67 1.57 -8.10 11.13
C VAL A 67 1.31 -8.95 9.88
N ARG A 68 2.13 -9.98 9.68
CA ARG A 68 1.99 -10.93 8.58
C ARG A 68 0.64 -11.62 8.58
N ALA A 69 0.27 -12.25 9.70
CA ALA A 69 -0.99 -12.96 9.83
C ALA A 69 -2.21 -12.03 9.67
N ALA A 70 -2.16 -10.82 10.23
CA ALA A 70 -3.29 -9.89 10.21
C ALA A 70 -3.49 -9.21 8.85
N TYR A 71 -2.41 -8.88 8.14
CA TYR A 71 -2.46 -7.97 6.99
C TYR A 71 -1.81 -8.52 5.72
N ILE A 72 -0.68 -9.22 5.83
CA ILE A 72 0.09 -9.66 4.66
C ILE A 72 -0.53 -10.91 4.03
N ASP A 73 -0.79 -11.93 4.84
CA ASP A 73 -1.33 -13.21 4.38
C ASP A 73 -2.78 -13.04 3.88
N THR A 74 -3.52 -12.13 4.51
CA THR A 74 -4.88 -11.75 4.09
C THR A 74 -4.90 -10.91 2.80
N GLY A 75 -3.74 -10.46 2.31
CA GLY A 75 -3.62 -9.63 1.12
C GLY A 75 -4.08 -8.18 1.29
N LYS A 76 -4.32 -7.74 2.54
CA LYS A 76 -4.68 -6.34 2.84
C LYS A 76 -3.49 -5.41 2.67
N ALA A 77 -2.29 -5.91 2.92
CA ALA A 77 -1.04 -5.16 2.74
C ALA A 77 0.08 -6.03 2.16
N ARG A 78 1.12 -5.37 1.67
CA ARG A 78 2.44 -5.95 1.40
C ARG A 78 3.49 -5.21 2.21
N LEU A 79 4.52 -5.92 2.67
CA LEU A 79 5.64 -5.36 3.41
C LEU A 79 6.81 -5.17 2.45
N VAL A 80 7.41 -3.99 2.43
CA VAL A 80 8.60 -3.63 1.65
C VAL A 80 9.71 -3.33 2.64
N TRP A 81 10.81 -4.08 2.55
CA TRP A 81 11.96 -3.89 3.42
C TRP A 81 12.97 -2.93 2.79
N HIS A 82 13.53 -2.05 3.61
CA HIS A 82 14.56 -1.09 3.25
C HIS A 82 15.74 -1.26 4.19
N ASP A 83 16.92 -1.43 3.61
CA ASP A 83 18.16 -1.33 4.37
C ASP A 83 18.38 0.13 4.76
N PHE A 84 18.55 0.40 6.05
CA PHE A 84 18.74 1.75 6.56
C PHE A 84 20.22 2.15 6.67
N ALA A 85 21.14 1.19 6.75
CA ALA A 85 22.56 1.43 7.06
C ALA A 85 23.52 0.85 6.00
#